data_AF-A0A6J5X6U1-F1
#
_entry.id   AF-A0A6J5X6U1-F1
#
_cell.length_a   1.000
_cell.length_b   1.000
_cell.length_c   1.000
_cell.angle_alpha   90.00
_cell.angle_beta   90.00
_cell.angle_gamma   90.00
#
_symmetry.space_group_name_H-M   'P 1'
#
loop_
_entity.id
_entity.type
_entity.pdbx_description
1 polymer ?
#
loop_
_entity_poly.entity_id
_entity_poly.type
_entity_poly.pdbx_seq_one_letter_code
_entity_poly.pdbx_strand_id
1 'polypeptide(L)'
;MRSLGLSDSEIFKFCEPYEWLNFFPPLAMEDHKAFGLAFDWSRSFITTDRNPYFDKFVRWQMRKLKDKDKIVKAKRYTIYSPMDGQPCADHDRAIGEGVQPQEYTIIKMEVAIPFPSKLGVLEGRKVFLAAVEI
;
A
#
# COMPACT_ATOMS: atom_id res chain seq x y z
N MET A 1 -9.49 14.21 14.55
CA MET A 1 -8.89 15.57 14.61
C MET A 1 -9.57 16.48 15.64
N ARG A 2 -10.91 16.53 15.75
CA ARG A 2 -11.58 17.26 16.86
C ARG A 2 -11.14 16.79 18.25
N SER A 3 -10.88 15.49 18.40
CA SER A 3 -10.32 14.90 19.64
C SER A 3 -8.93 15.43 20.01
N LEU A 4 -8.20 16.03 19.05
CA LEU A 4 -6.93 16.72 19.27
C LEU A 4 -7.13 18.21 19.60
N GLY A 5 -8.37 18.66 19.83
CA GLY A 5 -8.70 20.05 20.16
C GLY A 5 -8.77 21.01 18.97
N LEU A 6 -8.69 20.50 17.73
CA LEU A 6 -8.69 21.33 16.52
C LEU A 6 -10.11 21.76 16.13
N SER A 7 -10.23 23.02 15.67
CA SER A 7 -11.46 23.56 15.11
C SER A 7 -11.73 23.02 13.69
N ASP A 8 -12.98 23.07 13.24
CA ASP A 8 -13.35 22.56 11.91
C ASP A 8 -12.61 23.26 10.76
N SER A 9 -12.30 24.55 10.90
CA SER A 9 -11.54 25.31 9.91
C SER A 9 -10.06 24.89 9.84
N GLU A 10 -9.47 24.48 10.96
CA GLU A 10 -8.12 23.89 10.99
C GLU A 10 -8.13 22.49 10.41
N ILE A 11 -9.13 21.68 10.76
CA ILE A 11 -9.28 20.30 10.24
C ILE A 11 -9.38 20.30 8.71
N PHE A 12 -10.10 21.26 8.14
CA PHE A 12 -10.24 21.38 6.69
C PHE A 12 -8.89 21.50 5.96
N LYS A 13 -7.87 22.11 6.57
CA LYS A 13 -6.54 22.24 5.95
C LYS A 13 -5.85 20.90 5.74
N PHE A 14 -6.19 19.88 6.54
CA PHE A 14 -5.63 18.53 6.43
C PHE A 14 -6.16 17.72 5.24
N CYS A 15 -7.10 18.27 4.47
CA CYS A 15 -7.41 17.74 3.14
C CYS A 15 -6.20 17.83 2.21
N GLU A 16 -5.31 18.81 2.42
CA GLU A 16 -4.02 18.91 1.73
C GLU A 16 -2.98 18.01 2.42
N PRO A 17 -2.42 16.99 1.74
CA PRO A 17 -1.50 16.04 2.38
C PRO A 17 -0.26 16.69 3.00
N TYR A 18 0.22 17.78 2.42
CA TYR A 18 1.39 18.50 2.92
C TYR A 18 1.15 19.23 4.25
N GLU A 19 -0.11 19.49 4.63
CA GLU A 19 -0.41 20.12 5.92
C GLU A 19 -0.03 19.21 7.09
N TRP A 20 -0.21 17.90 6.93
CA TRP A 20 0.23 16.91 7.91
C TRP A 20 1.73 17.01 8.20
N LEU A 21 2.54 17.31 7.18
CA LEU A 21 3.99 17.44 7.29
C LEU A 21 4.43 18.76 7.95
N ASN A 22 3.56 19.76 7.99
CA ASN A 22 3.82 21.02 8.71
C ASN A 22 3.40 20.93 10.16
N PHE A 23 2.28 20.24 10.42
CA PHE A 23 1.64 20.24 11.71
C PHE A 23 2.25 19.23 12.68
N PHE A 24 2.37 17.96 12.28
CA PHE A 24 2.76 16.90 13.23
C PHE A 24 4.26 16.83 13.56
N PRO A 25 5.20 17.05 12.63
CA PRO A 25 6.62 16.92 12.97
C PRO A 25 7.13 17.88 14.07
N PRO A 26 6.75 19.18 14.08
CA PRO A 26 7.10 20.06 15.19
C PRO A 26 6.50 19.62 16.53
N LEU A 27 5.23 19.18 16.54
CA LEU A 27 4.57 18.67 17.76
C LEU A 27 5.27 17.44 18.31
N ALA A 28 5.62 16.48 17.44
CA ALA A 28 6.39 15.32 17.87
C ALA A 28 7.73 15.75 18.49
N MET A 29 8.43 16.73 17.92
CA MET A 29 9.68 17.24 18.50
C MET A 29 9.46 17.89 19.88
N GLU A 30 8.38 18.65 20.05
CA GLU A 30 8.00 19.25 21.34
C GLU A 30 7.71 18.18 22.38
N ASP A 31 6.94 17.13 22.04
CA ASP A 31 6.63 16.01 22.92
C ASP A 31 7.89 15.28 23.38
N HIS A 32 8.81 14.97 22.45
CA HIS A 32 10.07 14.29 22.80
C HIS A 32 11.00 15.18 23.65
N LYS A 33 11.00 16.51 23.44
CA LYS A 33 11.74 17.47 24.28
C LYS A 33 11.15 17.54 25.68
N ALA A 34 9.82 17.60 25.79
CA ALA A 34 9.11 17.61 27.07
C ALA A 34 9.33 16.32 27.85
N PHE A 35 9.42 15.17 27.16
CA PHE A 35 9.80 13.90 27.77
C PHE A 35 11.26 13.86 28.26
N GLY A 36 12.13 14.74 27.75
CA GLY A 36 13.53 14.84 28.16
C GLY A 36 14.49 13.92 27.39
N LEU A 37 14.16 13.54 26.15
CA LEU A 37 15.07 12.75 25.32
C LEU A 37 16.28 13.58 24.88
N ALA A 38 17.48 13.02 25.07
CA ALA A 38 18.74 13.65 24.70
C ALA A 38 19.08 13.44 23.21
N PHE A 39 18.22 13.91 22.32
CA PHE A 39 18.45 13.86 20.88
C PHE A 39 19.26 15.06 20.37
N ASP A 40 20.10 14.82 19.37
CA ASP A 40 20.70 15.88 18.56
C ASP A 40 19.67 16.36 17.52
N TRP A 41 18.88 17.36 17.90
CA TRP A 41 17.82 17.93 17.07
C TRP A 41 18.33 18.55 15.76
N SER A 42 19.63 18.85 15.65
CA SER A 42 20.21 19.35 14.40
C SER A 42 20.17 18.31 13.27
N ARG A 43 19.91 17.03 13.61
CA ARG A 43 19.83 15.89 12.69
C ARG A 43 18.40 15.47 12.39
N SER A 44 17.39 16.21 12.83
CA SER A 44 15.99 15.93 12.54
C SER A 44 15.61 16.29 11.10
N PHE A 45 14.77 15.48 10.45
CA PHE A 45 14.31 15.72 9.07
C PHE A 45 12.97 15.02 8.78
N ILE A 46 12.34 15.39 7.66
CA ILE A 46 11.16 14.71 7.10
C ILE A 46 11.55 13.87 5.87
N THR A 47 10.73 12.86 5.54
CA THR A 47 11.11 11.77 4.64
C THR A 47 10.53 11.87 3.22
N THR A 48 9.67 12.84 2.94
CA THR A 48 9.08 13.05 1.61
C THR A 48 9.96 13.94 0.73
N ASP A 49 9.53 14.15 -0.51
CA ASP A 49 10.15 15.05 -1.49
C ASP A 49 10.17 16.53 -1.05
N ARG A 50 9.35 16.89 -0.05
CA ARG A 50 9.40 18.20 0.62
C ARG A 50 10.78 18.49 1.24
N ASN A 51 11.54 17.45 1.61
CA ASN A 51 12.94 17.59 1.99
C ASN A 51 13.86 17.26 0.80
N PRO A 52 14.42 18.26 0.11
CA PRO A 52 15.24 18.03 -1.07
C PRO A 52 16.56 17.31 -0.78
N TYR A 53 17.06 17.37 0.47
CA TYR A 53 18.29 16.67 0.84
C TYR A 53 18.05 15.17 0.98
N PHE A 54 16.99 14.79 1.68
CA PHE A 54 16.63 13.39 1.87
C PHE A 54 16.13 12.74 0.57
N ASP A 55 15.34 13.46 -0.25
CA ASP A 55 14.95 13.00 -1.59
C ASP A 55 16.18 12.70 -2.47
N LYS A 56 17.19 13.59 -2.50
CA LYS A 56 18.43 13.34 -3.23
C LYS A 56 19.19 12.12 -2.71
N PHE A 57 19.21 11.92 -1.39
CA PHE A 57 19.81 10.74 -0.76
C PHE A 57 19.10 9.45 -1.20
N VAL A 58 17.77 9.40 -1.14
CA VAL A 58 16.98 8.23 -1.57
C VAL A 58 17.14 7.99 -3.07
N ARG A 59 17.15 9.02 -3.91
CA ARG A 59 17.42 8.87 -5.35
C ARG A 59 18.79 8.29 -5.63
N TRP A 60 19.81 8.73 -4.91
CA TRP A 60 21.15 8.14 -4.99
C TRP A 60 21.13 6.65 -4.58
N GLN A 61 20.47 6.31 -3.47
CA GLN A 61 20.32 4.93 -3.00
C GLN A 61 19.64 4.05 -4.06
N MET A 62 18.51 4.49 -4.60
CA MET A 62 17.75 3.74 -5.61
C MET A 62 18.54 3.54 -6.90
N ARG A 63 19.31 4.55 -7.34
CA ARG A 63 20.23 4.39 -8.49
C ARG A 63 21.30 3.34 -8.21
N LYS A 64 21.94 3.38 -7.03
CA LYS A 64 22.95 2.39 -6.64
C LYS A 64 22.39 0.97 -6.53
N LEU A 65 21.15 0.81 -6.07
CA LEU A 65 20.49 -0.49 -6.02
C LEU A 65 20.18 -1.01 -7.43
N LYS A 66 19.75 -0.13 -8.33
CA LYS A 66 19.54 -0.46 -9.74
C LYS A 66 20.84 -0.85 -10.44
N ASP A 67 21.93 -0.10 -10.23
CA ASP A 67 23.27 -0.37 -10.81
C ASP A 67 23.86 -1.72 -10.34
N LYS A 68 23.35 -2.27 -9.23
CA LYS A 68 23.74 -3.56 -8.65
C LYS A 68 22.73 -4.69 -8.93
N ASP A 69 21.82 -4.48 -9.89
CA ASP A 69 20.76 -5.42 -10.27
C ASP A 69 19.85 -5.86 -9.11
N LYS A 70 19.67 -5.00 -8.08
CA LYS A 70 18.76 -5.25 -6.95
C LYS A 70 17.34 -4.75 -7.18
N ILE A 71 17.11 -3.97 -8.24
CA ILE A 71 15.79 -3.49 -8.65
C ILE A 71 15.46 -4.07 -10.01
N VAL A 72 14.43 -4.90 -10.08
CA VAL A 72 14.00 -5.59 -11.30
C VAL A 72 12.58 -5.18 -11.65
N LYS A 73 12.33 -4.88 -12.93
CA LYS A 73 10.97 -4.66 -13.46
C LYS A 73 10.42 -5.99 -13.98
N ALA A 74 9.38 -6.52 -13.34
CA ALA A 74 8.73 -7.77 -13.72
C ALA A 74 7.24 -7.73 -13.39
N LYS A 75 6.45 -8.60 -14.05
CA LYS A 75 5.08 -8.90 -13.64
C LYS A 75 5.15 -9.94 -12.51
N ARG A 76 4.57 -9.63 -11.35
CA ARG A 76 4.61 -10.48 -10.16
C ARG A 76 3.25 -10.45 -9.46
N TYR A 77 2.91 -11.55 -8.80
CA TYR A 77 1.78 -11.58 -7.88
C TYR A 77 2.14 -10.83 -6.61
N THR A 78 1.19 -10.05 -6.11
CA THR A 78 1.29 -9.28 -4.87
C THR A 78 -0.11 -9.04 -4.35
N ILE A 79 -0.24 -8.77 -3.06
CA ILE A 79 -1.50 -8.29 -2.51
C ILE A 79 -1.75 -6.89 -3.10
N TYR A 80 -2.95 -6.69 -3.64
CA TYR A 80 -3.29 -5.52 -4.43
C TYR A 80 -4.60 -4.92 -3.93
N SER A 81 -4.65 -3.60 -3.79
CA SER A 81 -5.88 -2.87 -3.46
C SER A 81 -6.50 -2.32 -4.74
N PRO A 82 -7.70 -2.81 -5.15
CA PRO A 82 -8.39 -2.25 -6.32
C PRO A 82 -8.78 -0.79 -6.15
N MET A 83 -9.01 -0.34 -4.92
CA MET A 83 -9.38 1.04 -4.60
C MET A 83 -8.18 1.99 -4.76
N ASP A 84 -7.02 1.58 -4.26
CA ASP A 84 -5.80 2.41 -4.30
C ASP A 84 -5.07 2.30 -5.64
N GLY A 85 -5.36 1.26 -6.44
CA GLY A 85 -4.75 1.06 -7.75
C GLY A 85 -3.26 0.67 -7.68
N GLN A 86 -2.81 0.09 -6.56
CA GLN A 86 -1.41 -0.24 -6.32
C GLN A 86 -1.23 -1.49 -5.44
N PRO A 87 0.00 -2.07 -5.38
CA PRO A 87 0.33 -3.08 -4.38
C PRO A 87 0.07 -2.56 -2.96
N CYS A 88 -0.58 -3.38 -2.13
CA CYS A 88 -0.85 -3.07 -0.73
C CYS A 88 0.20 -3.75 0.15
N ALA A 89 1.26 -3.00 0.46
CA ALA A 89 2.32 -3.46 1.33
C ALA A 89 1.85 -3.50 2.79
N ASP A 90 2.63 -4.12 3.66
CA ASP A 90 2.22 -4.39 5.04
C ASP A 90 1.83 -3.13 5.82
N HIS A 91 2.56 -2.02 5.65
CA HIS A 91 2.27 -0.76 6.33
C HIS A 91 1.09 0.02 5.73
N ASP A 92 0.52 -0.44 4.61
CA ASP A 92 -0.67 0.14 3.99
C ASP A 92 -1.95 -0.62 4.43
N ARG A 93 -1.83 -1.68 5.26
CA ARG A 93 -2.94 -2.56 5.63
C ARG A 93 -3.57 -2.16 6.96
N ALA A 94 -4.89 -2.34 7.03
CA ALA A 94 -5.62 -2.31 8.29
C ALA A 94 -5.60 -3.66 9.02
N ILE A 95 -5.53 -4.78 8.29
CA ILE A 95 -5.60 -6.16 8.81
C ILE A 95 -4.72 -7.06 7.94
N GLY A 96 -4.18 -8.13 8.51
CA GLY A 96 -3.47 -9.17 7.75
C GLY A 96 -2.06 -8.75 7.36
N GLU A 97 -1.36 -8.08 8.26
CA GLU A 97 0.08 -7.84 8.15
C GLU A 97 0.82 -9.18 7.96
N GLY A 98 1.75 -9.23 7.00
CA GLY A 98 2.52 -10.44 6.70
C GLY A 98 1.78 -11.46 5.83
N VAL A 99 0.48 -11.32 5.57
CA VAL A 99 -0.25 -12.22 4.67
C VAL A 99 0.29 -12.08 3.24
N GLN A 100 0.61 -13.22 2.62
CA GLN A 100 1.13 -13.31 1.26
C GLN A 100 0.12 -13.93 0.30
N PRO A 101 0.26 -13.73 -1.02
CA PRO A 101 -0.51 -14.49 -2.00
C PRO A 101 -0.31 -16.00 -1.79
N GLN A 102 -1.41 -16.74 -1.73
CA GLN A 102 -1.38 -18.20 -1.66
C GLN A 102 -1.69 -18.79 -3.04
N GLU A 103 -0.82 -19.68 -3.51
CA GLU A 103 -0.99 -20.37 -4.79
C GLU A 103 -1.99 -21.53 -4.64
N TYR A 104 -2.78 -21.74 -5.69
CA TYR A 104 -3.71 -22.86 -5.81
C TYR A 104 -3.79 -23.32 -7.27
N THR A 105 -4.06 -24.60 -7.49
CA THR A 105 -4.35 -25.12 -8.83
C THR A 105 -5.85 -25.02 -9.13
N ILE A 106 -6.19 -24.45 -10.28
CA ILE A 106 -7.58 -24.36 -10.74
C ILE A 106 -7.84 -25.47 -11.78
N ILE A 107 -8.63 -26.47 -11.39
CA ILE A 107 -9.07 -27.56 -12.27
C ILE A 107 -10.30 -27.11 -13.04
N LYS A 108 -10.23 -27.17 -14.38
CA LYS A 108 -11.34 -26.85 -15.27
C LYS A 108 -12.03 -28.13 -15.75
N MET A 109 -13.24 -28.38 -15.28
CA MET A 109 -14.06 -29.52 -15.71
C MET A 109 -15.13 -29.03 -16.69
N GLU A 110 -15.05 -29.45 -17.96
CA GLU A 110 -16.03 -29.07 -18.98
C GLU A 110 -17.39 -29.70 -18.69
N VAL A 111 -18.46 -28.91 -18.72
CA VAL A 111 -19.83 -29.37 -18.44
C VAL A 111 -20.33 -30.17 -19.64
N ALA A 112 -20.83 -31.37 -19.38
CA ALA A 112 -21.38 -32.25 -20.41
C ALA A 112 -22.71 -31.72 -20.99
N ILE A 113 -22.96 -32.03 -22.26
CA ILE A 113 -24.21 -31.76 -22.97
C ILE A 113 -25.12 -33.00 -22.83
N PRO A 114 -26.47 -32.86 -22.67
CA PRO A 114 -27.23 -31.61 -22.60
C PRO A 114 -26.96 -30.85 -21.31
N PHE A 115 -26.94 -29.51 -21.42
CA PHE A 115 -26.79 -28.67 -20.24
C PHE A 115 -28.01 -28.78 -19.31
N PRO A 116 -27.81 -28.65 -17.99
CA PRO A 116 -28.90 -28.46 -17.04
C PRO A 116 -29.77 -27.27 -17.46
N SER A 117 -31.07 -27.31 -17.15
CA SER A 117 -32.06 -26.31 -17.60
C SER A 117 -31.68 -24.86 -17.34
N LYS A 118 -31.03 -24.56 -16.20
CA LYS A 118 -30.56 -23.21 -15.84
C LYS A 118 -29.42 -22.68 -16.73
N LEU A 119 -28.69 -23.57 -17.40
CA LEU A 119 -27.55 -23.25 -18.26
C LEU A 119 -27.90 -23.28 -19.75
N GLY A 120 -29.18 -23.50 -20.12
CA GLY A 120 -29.61 -23.52 -21.53
C GLY A 120 -29.30 -22.23 -22.29
N VAL A 121 -29.28 -21.07 -21.61
CA VAL A 121 -28.88 -19.78 -22.20
C VAL A 121 -27.42 -19.72 -22.65
N LEU A 122 -26.60 -20.70 -22.26
CA LEU A 122 -25.19 -20.82 -22.61
C LEU A 122 -24.94 -21.86 -23.72
N GLU A 123 -25.98 -22.43 -24.32
CA GLU A 123 -25.84 -23.36 -25.45
C GLU A 123 -24.94 -22.77 -26.55
N GLY A 124 -24.09 -23.63 -27.13
CA GLY A 124 -23.06 -23.22 -28.08
C GLY A 124 -21.77 -22.65 -27.45
N ARG A 125 -21.70 -22.51 -26.11
CA ARG A 125 -20.48 -22.09 -25.40
C ARG A 125 -19.86 -23.25 -24.62
N LYS A 126 -18.54 -23.20 -24.43
CA LYS A 126 -17.84 -24.11 -23.49
C LYS A 126 -17.99 -23.59 -22.07
N VAL A 127 -18.62 -24.37 -21.21
CA VAL A 127 -18.84 -24.05 -19.80
C VAL A 127 -17.93 -24.94 -18.95
N PHE A 128 -17.22 -24.35 -18.00
CA PHE A 128 -16.34 -25.08 -17.09
C PHE A 128 -16.77 -24.85 -15.65
N LEU A 129 -16.83 -25.93 -14.86
CA LEU A 129 -16.78 -25.84 -13.42
C LEU A 129 -15.30 -25.66 -13.01
N ALA A 130 -15.01 -24.58 -12.30
CA ALA A 130 -13.68 -24.32 -11.74
C ALA A 130 -13.64 -24.83 -10.29
N ALA A 131 -12.84 -25.86 -10.04
CA ALA A 131 -12.54 -26.33 -8.69
C ALA A 131 -11.12 -25.92 -8.29
N VAL A 132 -10.91 -25.74 -7.00
CA VAL A 132 -9.63 -25.29 -6.45
C VAL A 132 -9.02 -26.43 -5.62
N GLU A 133 -7.76 -26.75 -5.87
CA GLU A 133 -6.96 -27.71 -5.10
C GLU A 133 -5.74 -26.98 -4.48
N ILE A 134 -5.44 -27.32 -3.21
CA ILE A 134 -4.31 -26.76 -2.44
C ILE A 134 -3.02 -27.48 -2.82
#